data_AF-A0A9C7VWX2-F1
#
_entry.id   AF-A0A9C7VWX2-F1
#
_cell.length_a   1.000
_cell.length_b   1.000
_cell.length_c   1.000
_cell.angle_alpha   90.00
_cell.angle_beta   90.00
_cell.angle_gamma   90.00
#
_symmetry.space_group_name_H-M   'P 1'
#
loop_
_entity.id
_entity.type
_entity.pdbx_description
1 polymer ?
#
loop_
_entity_poly.entity_id
_entity_poly.type
_entity_poly.pdbx_seq_one_letter_code
_entity_poly.pdbx_strand_id
1 'polypeptide(L)'
;MKYKLSALFLISGLFLNTCLFAAELPKNLDLVYRANVSGINIGTLNRNLRAVGKGKYKVTSETNATGIAAILLRDTYREKSEFKVVADMIYPLSYHQAPDNRPDKARI
;
A
#
# COMPACT_ATOMS: atom_id res chain seq x y z
N MET A 1 -24.32 45.07 -24.70
CA MET A 1 -23.46 43.96 -25.20
C MET A 1 -22.27 43.65 -24.26
N LYS A 2 -22.38 43.86 -22.94
CA LYS A 2 -21.24 43.78 -21.99
C LYS A 2 -21.16 42.50 -21.13
N TYR A 3 -22.18 41.64 -21.18
CA TYR A 3 -22.33 40.48 -20.28
C TYR A 3 -21.88 39.14 -20.89
N LYS A 4 -21.50 39.12 -22.18
CA LYS A 4 -21.12 37.87 -22.88
C LYS A 4 -19.69 37.42 -22.56
N LEU A 5 -18.80 38.34 -22.19
CA LEU A 5 -17.39 38.04 -21.90
C LEU A 5 -17.20 37.41 -20.50
N SER A 6 -18.03 37.80 -19.53
CA SER A 6 -17.98 37.32 -18.15
C SER A 6 -18.52 35.89 -18.00
N ALA A 7 -19.51 35.50 -18.81
CA ALA A 7 -20.01 34.12 -18.83
C ALA A 7 -18.94 33.13 -19.36
N LEU A 8 -18.16 33.53 -20.36
CA LEU A 8 -17.08 32.69 -20.91
C LEU A 8 -15.97 32.44 -19.88
N PHE A 9 -15.63 33.47 -19.09
CA PHE A 9 -14.63 33.38 -18.01
C PHE A 9 -15.09 32.51 -16.83
N LEU A 10 -16.38 32.56 -16.50
CA LEU A 10 -16.96 31.72 -15.44
C LEU A 10 -16.99 30.24 -15.85
N ILE A 11 -17.33 29.97 -17.12
CA ILE A 11 -17.34 28.62 -17.68
C ILE A 11 -15.90 28.07 -17.78
N SER A 12 -14.92 28.86 -18.21
CA SER A 12 -13.51 28.41 -18.24
C SER A 12 -12.95 28.12 -16.84
N GLY A 13 -13.36 28.87 -15.81
CA GLY A 13 -12.96 28.64 -14.43
C GLY A 13 -13.56 27.38 -13.80
N LEU A 14 -14.75 26.97 -14.23
CA LEU A 14 -15.41 25.74 -13.78
C LEU A 14 -14.76 24.46 -14.37
N PHE A 15 -14.21 24.53 -15.58
CA PHE A 15 -13.52 23.39 -16.21
C PHE A 15 -12.07 23.18 -15.72
N LEU A 16 -11.48 24.13 -14.98
CA LEU A 16 -10.12 24.02 -14.44
C LEU A 16 -10.04 23.20 -13.13
N ASN A 17 -11.17 22.85 -12.52
CA ASN A 17 -11.21 22.27 -11.16
C ASN A 17 -11.26 20.73 -11.10
N THR A 18 -11.28 20.00 -12.22
CA THR A 18 -11.54 18.54 -12.18
C THR A 18 -10.39 17.65 -12.63
N CYS A 19 -9.17 18.17 -12.78
CA CYS A 19 -8.00 17.31 -12.94
C CYS A 19 -7.51 16.78 -11.59
N LEU A 20 -8.37 16.05 -10.88
CA LEU A 20 -7.97 15.15 -9.81
C LEU A 20 -7.29 13.96 -10.50
N PHE A 21 -6.01 14.12 -10.80
CA PHE A 21 -5.22 13.00 -11.29
C PHE A 21 -5.15 11.95 -10.17
N ALA A 22 -5.72 10.77 -10.46
CA ALA A 22 -5.46 9.56 -9.71
C ALA A 22 -3.95 9.43 -9.50
N ALA A 23 -3.48 9.48 -8.26
CA ALA A 23 -2.06 9.36 -7.98
C ALA A 23 -1.60 7.95 -8.38
N GLU A 24 -0.83 7.85 -9.46
CA GLU A 24 -0.27 6.59 -9.89
C GLU A 24 0.65 6.02 -8.79
N LEU A 25 0.42 4.77 -8.40
CA LEU A 25 1.27 4.08 -7.45
C LEU A 25 2.68 3.93 -8.03
N PRO A 26 3.74 4.17 -7.23
CA PRO A 26 5.11 4.07 -7.71
C PRO A 26 5.40 2.65 -8.18
N LYS A 27 6.21 2.54 -9.25
CA LYS A 27 6.58 1.23 -9.82
C LYS A 27 7.23 0.31 -8.80
N ASN A 28 8.08 0.86 -7.94
CA ASN A 28 8.71 0.17 -6.83
C ASN A 28 8.69 1.07 -5.60
N LEU A 29 8.42 0.48 -4.43
CA LEU A 29 8.52 1.18 -3.15
C LEU A 29 8.97 0.18 -2.09
N ASP A 30 9.97 0.57 -1.30
CA ASP A 30 10.48 -0.20 -0.17
C ASP A 30 10.25 0.60 1.11
N LEU A 31 9.61 -0.05 2.08
CA LEU A 31 9.22 0.55 3.35
C LEU A 31 9.74 -0.33 4.48
N VAL A 32 10.30 0.32 5.50
CA VAL A 32 10.74 -0.35 6.73
C VAL A 32 10.08 0.37 7.89
N TYR A 33 9.19 -0.32 8.60
CA TYR A 33 8.54 0.17 9.79
C TYR A 33 9.14 -0.49 11.04
N ARG A 34 9.19 0.27 12.13
CA ARG A 34 9.59 -0.23 13.46
C ARG A 34 8.42 -0.06 14.42
N ALA A 35 8.03 -1.14 15.07
CA ALA A 35 7.06 -1.13 16.15
C ALA A 35 7.78 -0.88 17.47
N ASN A 36 7.40 0.18 18.18
CA ASN A 36 8.02 0.53 19.45
C ASN A 36 6.97 0.57 20.57
N VAL A 37 7.33 0.06 21.74
CA VAL A 37 6.55 0.17 22.98
C VAL A 37 7.46 0.79 24.03
N SER A 38 7.05 1.92 24.61
CA SER A 38 7.83 2.65 25.62
C SER A 38 9.27 2.95 25.18
N GLY A 39 9.46 3.29 23.90
CA GLY A 39 10.79 3.58 23.32
C GLY A 39 11.63 2.34 22.97
N ILE A 40 11.13 1.13 23.25
CA ILE A 40 11.81 -0.13 22.95
C ILE A 40 11.25 -0.72 21.65
N ASN A 41 12.12 -1.05 20.71
CA ASN A 41 11.74 -1.75 19.49
C ASN A 41 11.32 -3.19 19.79
N ILE A 42 10.08 -3.53 19.46
CA ILE A 42 9.49 -4.86 19.64
C ILE A 42 9.29 -5.61 18.31
N GLY A 43 9.53 -4.95 17.17
CA GLY A 43 9.50 -5.62 15.89
C GLY A 43 9.70 -4.70 14.70
N THR A 44 9.99 -5.31 13.55
CA THR A 44 10.15 -4.62 12.27
C THR A 44 9.20 -5.21 11.24
N LEU A 45 8.72 -4.36 10.34
CA LEU A 45 7.96 -4.74 9.16
C LEU A 45 8.70 -4.21 7.94
N ASN A 46 9.26 -5.12 7.16
CA ASN A 46 9.82 -4.82 5.84
C ASN A 46 8.71 -5.04 4.82
N ARG A 47 8.41 -4.04 3.98
CA ARG A 47 7.35 -4.13 2.97
C ARG A 47 7.87 -3.63 1.63
N ASN A 48 7.69 -4.43 0.60
CA ASN A 48 8.09 -4.13 -0.77
C ASN A 48 6.85 -4.11 -1.66
N LEU A 49 6.72 -3.07 -2.47
CA LEU A 49 5.75 -2.96 -3.56
C LEU A 49 6.51 -3.07 -4.88
N ARG A 50 6.03 -3.90 -5.80
CA ARG A 50 6.57 -4.05 -7.16
C ARG A 50 5.43 -4.06 -8.17
N ALA A 51 5.51 -3.23 -9.20
CA ALA A 51 4.62 -3.29 -10.35
C ALA A 51 4.97 -4.53 -11.19
N VAL A 52 3.97 -5.35 -11.50
CA VAL A 52 4.13 -6.58 -12.28
C VAL A 52 3.49 -6.50 -13.68
N GLY A 53 2.88 -5.35 -14.00
CA GLY A 53 2.39 -5.00 -15.34
C GLY A 53 0.96 -4.44 -15.33
N LYS A 54 0.58 -3.59 -16.30
CA LYS A 54 -0.77 -3.00 -16.51
C LYS A 54 -1.61 -2.77 -15.24
N GLY A 55 -1.09 -1.94 -14.32
CA GLY A 55 -1.79 -1.59 -13.07
C GLY A 55 -1.85 -2.71 -12.03
N LYS A 56 -1.22 -3.87 -12.26
CA LYS A 56 -1.05 -4.93 -11.28
C LYS A 56 0.20 -4.71 -10.46
N TYR A 57 0.07 -4.98 -9.17
CA TYR A 57 1.12 -4.84 -8.19
C TYR A 57 1.19 -6.08 -7.33
N LYS A 58 2.41 -6.40 -6.92
CA LYS A 58 2.72 -7.40 -5.91
C LYS A 58 3.29 -6.70 -4.69
N VAL A 59 2.77 -7.07 -3.53
CA VAL A 59 3.32 -6.67 -2.24
C VAL A 59 3.86 -7.89 -1.54
N THR A 60 5.06 -7.75 -0.99
CA THR A 60 5.62 -8.72 -0.05
C THR A 60 5.92 -8.00 1.25
N SER A 61 5.54 -8.60 2.38
CA SER A 61 5.88 -8.08 3.70
C SER A 61 6.51 -9.17 4.55
N GLU A 62 7.44 -8.78 5.40
CA GLU A 62 8.08 -9.64 6.38
C GLU A 62 8.05 -8.93 7.73
N THR A 63 7.39 -9.56 8.70
CA THR A 63 7.27 -9.08 10.08
C THR A 63 8.18 -9.91 10.97
N ASN A 64 9.11 -9.24 11.64
CA ASN A 64 10.04 -9.85 12.57
C ASN A 64 9.83 -9.27 13.96
N ALA A 65 9.62 -10.11 14.97
CA ALA A 65 9.61 -9.67 16.35
C ALA A 65 11.06 -9.45 16.86
N THR A 66 11.27 -8.48 17.75
CA THR A 66 12.59 -8.19 18.35
C THR A 66 12.53 -8.17 19.88
N GLY A 67 13.68 -8.30 20.54
CA GLY A 67 13.78 -8.24 22.00
C GLY A 67 12.94 -9.31 22.70
N ILE A 68 12.23 -8.94 23.77
CA ILE A 68 11.37 -9.86 24.53
C ILE A 68 10.23 -10.42 23.65
N ALA A 69 9.71 -9.63 22.71
CA ALA A 69 8.66 -10.08 21.80
C ALA A 69 9.14 -11.23 20.90
N ALA A 70 10.42 -11.28 20.53
CA ALA A 70 10.99 -12.39 19.76
C ALA A 70 10.94 -13.72 20.53
N ILE A 71 11.11 -13.69 21.86
CA ILE A 71 11.07 -14.87 22.72
C ILE A 71 9.64 -15.47 22.76
N LEU A 72 8.62 -14.60 22.74
CA LEU A 72 7.21 -14.98 22.83
C LEU A 72 6.62 -15.40 21.48
N LEU A 73 6.91 -14.64 20.42
CA LEU A 73 6.30 -14.84 19.10
C LEU A 73 7.02 -15.90 18.27
N ARG A 74 8.33 -16.12 18.49
CA ARG A 74 9.21 -17.15 17.87
C ARG A 74 9.16 -17.33 16.35
N ASP A 75 8.34 -16.58 15.64
CA ASP A 75 8.08 -16.76 14.21
C ASP A 75 8.15 -15.42 13.48
N THR A 76 8.80 -15.45 12.31
CA THR A 76 8.71 -14.41 11.30
C THR A 76 7.45 -14.65 10.48
N TYR A 77 6.64 -13.61 10.28
CA TYR A 77 5.44 -13.70 9.44
C TYR A 77 5.73 -13.11 8.06
N ARG A 78 5.43 -13.88 7.01
CA ARG A 78 5.49 -13.40 5.63
C ARG A 78 4.10 -13.21 5.09
N GLU A 79 3.90 -12.08 4.45
CA GLU A 79 2.69 -11.75 3.71
C GLU A 79 3.04 -11.53 2.24
N LYS A 80 2.19 -12.05 1.36
CA LYS A 80 2.26 -11.80 -0.07
C LYS A 80 0.86 -11.44 -0.54
N SER A 81 0.73 -10.35 -1.26
CA SER A 81 -0.53 -9.98 -1.88
C SER A 81 -0.34 -9.49 -3.30
N GLU A 82 -1.34 -9.72 -4.12
CA GLU A 82 -1.41 -9.15 -5.46
C GLU A 82 -2.72 -8.39 -5.59
N PHE A 83 -2.65 -7.23 -6.23
CA PHE A 83 -3.81 -6.40 -6.50
C PHE A 83 -3.69 -5.69 -7.84
N LYS A 84 -4.82 -5.25 -8.37
CA LYS A 84 -4.91 -4.44 -9.58
C LYS A 84 -5.51 -3.09 -9.26
N VAL A 85 -4.89 -2.04 -9.78
CA VAL A 85 -5.37 -0.66 -9.74
C VAL A 85 -6.04 -0.39 -11.07
N VAL A 86 -7.30 0.04 -11.03
CA VAL A 86 -8.06 0.46 -12.22
C VAL A 86 -8.76 1.77 -11.88
N ALA A 87 -8.41 2.84 -12.59
CA ALA A 87 -8.76 4.21 -12.20
C ALA A 87 -8.36 4.45 -10.73
N ASP A 88 -9.33 4.69 -9.85
CA ASP A 88 -9.13 4.98 -8.43
C ASP A 88 -9.46 3.80 -7.49
N MET A 89 -9.62 2.60 -8.04
CA MET A 89 -10.03 1.42 -7.27
C MET A 89 -8.91 0.37 -7.20
N ILE A 90 -8.75 -0.20 -6.00
CA ILE A 90 -7.84 -1.32 -5.72
C ILE A 90 -8.66 -2.61 -5.66
N TYR A 91 -8.38 -3.53 -6.57
CA TYR A 91 -9.00 -4.85 -6.65
C TYR A 91 -8.03 -5.91 -6.13
N PRO A 92 -8.32 -6.60 -5.01
CA PRO A 92 -7.49 -7.69 -4.54
C PRO A 92 -7.55 -8.85 -5.54
N LEU A 93 -6.41 -9.46 -5.83
CA LEU A 93 -6.30 -10.64 -6.69
C LEU A 93 -5.93 -11.88 -5.88
N SER A 94 -4.99 -11.74 -4.96
CA SER A 94 -4.58 -12.81 -4.05
C SER A 94 -4.01 -12.25 -2.76
N TYR A 95 -4.14 -13.02 -1.69
CA TYR A 95 -3.53 -12.74 -0.40
C TYR A 95 -3.07 -14.07 0.20
N HIS A 96 -1.89 -14.06 0.79
CA HIS A 96 -1.37 -15.19 1.52
C HIS A 96 -0.53 -14.69 2.69
N GLN A 97 -0.77 -15.26 3.86
CA GLN A 97 -0.02 -14.98 5.07
C GLN A 97 0.30 -16.29 5.78
N ALA A 98 1.58 -16.48 6.09
CA ALA A 98 2.03 -17.64 6.84
C ALA A 98 3.24 -17.27 7.71
N PRO A 99 3.38 -17.89 8.90
CA PRO A 99 4.63 -17.87 9.64
C PRO A 99 5.67 -18.79 8.98
N ASP A 100 6.94 -18.37 8.99
CA ASP A 100 8.04 -19.09 8.33
C ASP A 100 8.22 -20.52 8.86
N ASN A 101 8.05 -20.72 10.18
CA ASN A 101 8.28 -22.02 10.80
C ASN A 101 6.99 -22.87 10.98
N ARG A 102 5.82 -22.34 10.59
CA ARG A 102 4.52 -23.02 10.77
C ARG A 102 3.58 -22.80 9.57
N PRO A 103 3.96 -23.27 8.38
CA PRO A 103 3.14 -23.10 7.16
C PRO A 103 1.74 -23.73 7.27
N ASP A 104 1.54 -24.67 8.20
CA ASP A 104 0.25 -25.26 8.57
C ASP A 104 -0.76 -24.24 9.11
N LYS A 105 -0.28 -23.10 9.62
CA LYS A 105 -1.12 -22.01 10.13
C LYS A 105 -1.47 -20.96 9.08
N ALA A 106 -1.16 -21.20 7.80
CA ALA A 106 -1.54 -20.31 6.73
C ALA A 106 -3.08 -20.17 6.67
N ARG A 107 -3.58 -18.94 6.78
CA ARG A 107 -5.00 -18.64 6.54
C ARG A 107 -5.20 -18.43 5.04
N ILE A 108 -6.13 -19.18 4.45
CA ILE A 108 -6.59 -19.08 3.05
C ILE A 108 -7.65 -17.98 2.97
#